data_AF-C8WPY1-F1
#
_entry.id   AF-C8WPY1-F1
#
_cell.length_a   1.000
_cell.length_b   1.000
_cell.length_c   1.000
_cell.angle_alpha   90.00
_cell.angle_beta   90.00
_cell.angle_gamma   90.00
#
_symmetry.space_group_name_H-M   'P 1'
#
loop_
_entity.id
_entity.type
_entity.pdbx_description
1 polymer ?
#
loop_
_entity_poly.entity_id
_entity_poly.type
_entity_poly.pdbx_seq_one_letter_code
_entity_poly.pdbx_strand_id
1 'polypeptide(L)'
;MSSRRWLVAGFFAPIVVICIFMFTFIPAVRSAGERLSELKVAVVNEAGSQGVALQKQLAKHLPFTAITGLDERAARQKLLTGNVEMVIRIPSDFYEKLASGNAHLDFELTDALSPNVKSMMQLTEARVTQATNAAVLEVAKWKLDNALMKQVDVAPANTSQSKEVAVSAAQREVFLVKLMQQIQRFPTQPVRANEVVVASAPAVAEFLPFLTVVTFFIGSILASLAAWFALKPFDGSARRRYMAWFETLGYILIVSFAAAATVVGVAQMYGVYPVVHAFRAVCSLAISFGAGCGLVGGLIYLLRLPGIGLYALLFPFQMLSSGIALPFDMLPQGYQSVVRVLPALHVTRVVNWLYVGVGDVSADLKWLGLTVLLAALVMGLRLVFVRRRQVKEDSI
;
A
#
# COMPACT_ATOMS: atom_id res chain seq x y z
N MET A 1 24.77 -11.67 32.58
CA MET A 1 25.26 -11.03 31.34
C MET A 1 25.91 -9.69 31.69
N SER A 2 27.06 -9.34 31.13
CA SER A 2 27.65 -8.00 31.31
C SER A 2 26.84 -6.93 30.57
N SER A 3 26.81 -5.69 31.07
CA SER A 3 26.04 -4.58 30.47
C SER A 3 26.30 -4.39 28.97
N ARG A 4 27.54 -4.63 28.51
CA ARG A 4 27.91 -4.55 27.10
C ARG A 4 27.17 -5.60 26.24
N ARG A 5 26.97 -6.82 26.74
CA ARG A 5 26.28 -7.89 25.99
C ARG A 5 24.81 -7.54 25.76
N TRP A 6 24.15 -6.88 26.72
CA TRP A 6 22.78 -6.42 26.56
C TRP A 6 22.65 -5.34 25.50
N LEU A 7 23.54 -4.32 25.51
CA LEU A 7 23.51 -3.27 24.48
C LEU A 7 23.74 -3.83 23.07
N VAL A 8 24.69 -4.74 22.93
CA VAL A 8 24.95 -5.43 21.65
C VAL A 8 23.72 -6.24 21.22
N ALA A 9 23.12 -7.01 22.12
CA ALA A 9 21.92 -7.78 21.82
C ALA A 9 20.76 -6.87 21.38
N GLY A 10 20.50 -5.78 22.09
CA GLY A 10 19.42 -4.85 21.71
C GLY A 10 19.71 -4.01 20.47
N PHE A 11 20.98 -3.91 20.03
CA PHE A 11 21.31 -3.28 18.76
C PHE A 11 21.00 -4.24 17.60
N PHE A 12 21.42 -5.49 17.70
CA PHE A 12 21.24 -6.48 16.62
C PHE A 12 19.84 -7.10 16.59
N ALA A 13 19.18 -7.31 17.72
CA ALA A 13 17.89 -7.99 17.76
C ALA A 13 16.78 -7.28 16.94
N PRO A 14 16.61 -5.93 17.02
CA PRO A 14 15.67 -5.22 16.14
C PRO A 14 16.00 -5.39 14.66
N ILE A 15 17.29 -5.31 14.30
CA ILE A 15 17.77 -5.48 12.92
C ILE A 15 17.43 -6.88 12.41
N VAL A 16 17.69 -7.92 13.21
CA VAL A 16 17.37 -9.31 12.86
C VAL A 16 15.86 -9.51 12.69
N VAL A 17 15.03 -8.94 13.57
CA VAL A 17 13.57 -9.00 13.43
C VAL A 17 13.10 -8.32 12.15
N ILE A 18 13.61 -7.12 11.85
CA ILE A 18 13.32 -6.41 10.60
C ILE A 18 13.68 -7.28 9.40
N CYS A 19 14.89 -7.83 9.38
CA CYS A 19 15.36 -8.72 8.31
C CYS A 19 14.44 -9.94 8.16
N ILE A 20 14.15 -10.68 9.23
CA ILE A 20 13.31 -11.89 9.17
C ILE A 20 11.95 -11.56 8.55
N PHE A 21 11.28 -10.51 9.03
CA PHE A 21 9.97 -10.12 8.51
C PHE A 21 10.05 -9.67 7.05
N MET A 22 11.00 -8.80 6.70
CA MET A 22 11.09 -8.29 5.33
C MET A 22 11.53 -9.35 4.32
N PHE A 23 12.54 -10.16 4.63
CA PHE A 23 12.99 -11.26 3.76
C PHE A 23 11.96 -12.38 3.62
N THR A 24 11.03 -12.54 4.57
CA THR A 24 9.97 -13.54 4.46
C THR A 24 8.75 -12.99 3.72
N PHE A 25 8.28 -11.80 4.07
CA PHE A 25 7.02 -11.27 3.57
C PHE A 25 7.14 -10.61 2.20
N ILE A 26 8.24 -9.91 1.88
CA ILE A 26 8.38 -9.26 0.57
C ILE A 26 8.34 -10.29 -0.57
N PRO A 27 9.11 -11.41 -0.52
CA PRO A 27 8.99 -12.46 -1.52
C PRO A 27 7.60 -13.09 -1.57
N ALA A 28 6.97 -13.31 -0.40
CA ALA A 28 5.63 -13.87 -0.34
C ALA A 28 4.60 -12.99 -1.08
N VAL A 29 4.59 -11.68 -0.81
CA VAL A 29 3.70 -10.72 -1.49
C VAL A 29 4.01 -10.64 -2.98
N ARG A 30 5.29 -10.63 -3.37
CA ARG A 30 5.69 -10.62 -4.78
C ARG A 30 5.22 -11.88 -5.51
N SER A 31 5.38 -13.05 -4.89
CA SER A 31 4.93 -14.33 -5.46
C SER A 31 3.40 -14.41 -5.56
N ALA A 32 2.66 -13.79 -4.62
CA ALA A 32 1.21 -13.68 -4.72
C ALA A 32 0.78 -12.83 -5.93
N GLY A 33 1.55 -11.77 -6.24
CA GLY A 33 1.38 -11.00 -7.48
C GLY A 33 1.71 -11.81 -8.74
N GLU A 34 2.70 -12.71 -8.71
CA GLU A 34 3.03 -13.56 -9.86
C GLU A 34 1.96 -14.64 -10.12
N ARG A 35 1.20 -15.03 -9.09
CA ARG A 35 0.03 -15.94 -9.20
C ARG A 35 -1.27 -15.25 -9.59
N LEU A 36 -1.22 -13.98 -10.03
CA LEU A 36 -2.38 -13.30 -10.62
C LEU A 36 -2.99 -14.12 -11.77
N SER A 37 -2.18 -14.86 -12.54
CA SER A 37 -2.65 -15.73 -13.63
C SER A 37 -3.59 -16.86 -13.17
N GLU A 38 -3.53 -17.25 -11.90
CA GLU A 38 -4.40 -18.28 -11.30
C GLU A 38 -5.77 -17.75 -10.90
N LEU A 39 -5.93 -16.42 -10.79
CA LEU A 39 -7.22 -15.80 -10.49
C LEU A 39 -8.13 -15.94 -11.72
N LYS A 40 -9.35 -16.41 -11.47
CA LYS A 40 -10.38 -16.73 -12.45
C LYS A 40 -11.31 -15.53 -12.58
N VAL A 41 -11.37 -14.98 -13.78
CA VAL A 41 -12.26 -13.87 -14.11
C VAL A 41 -13.30 -14.36 -15.10
N ALA A 42 -14.58 -14.21 -14.78
CA ALA A 42 -15.64 -14.52 -15.72
C ALA A 42 -15.90 -13.31 -16.63
N VAL A 43 -15.96 -13.53 -17.95
CA VAL A 43 -16.34 -12.48 -18.90
C VAL A 43 -17.69 -12.86 -19.51
N VAL A 44 -18.74 -12.13 -19.14
CA VAL A 44 -20.11 -12.33 -19.61
C VAL A 44 -20.39 -11.38 -20.77
N ASN A 45 -20.94 -11.91 -21.87
CA ASN A 45 -21.26 -11.15 -23.06
C ASN A 45 -22.78 -11.06 -23.25
N GLU A 46 -23.34 -9.87 -23.06
CA GLU A 46 -24.75 -9.57 -23.31
C GLU A 46 -24.95 -8.80 -24.62
N ALA A 47 -23.89 -8.28 -25.22
CA ALA A 47 -23.87 -7.60 -26.53
C ALA A 47 -24.03 -8.54 -27.74
N GLY A 48 -24.45 -9.79 -27.50
CA GLY A 48 -24.71 -10.78 -28.54
C GLY A 48 -23.49 -11.07 -29.41
N SER A 49 -23.72 -11.25 -30.72
CA SER A 49 -22.65 -11.61 -31.67
C SER A 49 -21.56 -10.52 -31.81
N GLN A 50 -21.89 -9.26 -31.53
CA GLN A 50 -20.93 -8.14 -31.62
C GLN A 50 -19.88 -8.19 -30.50
N GLY A 51 -20.28 -8.63 -29.31
CA GLY A 51 -19.40 -8.72 -28.13
C GLY A 51 -18.42 -9.90 -28.13
N VAL A 52 -18.57 -10.88 -29.03
CA VAL A 52 -17.71 -12.09 -29.06
C VAL A 52 -16.26 -11.75 -29.39
N ALA A 53 -16.04 -10.78 -30.29
CA ALA A 53 -14.69 -10.34 -30.65
C ALA A 53 -14.01 -9.64 -29.46
N LEU A 54 -14.74 -8.77 -28.76
CA LEU A 54 -14.24 -8.07 -27.58
C LEU A 54 -13.99 -9.05 -26.42
N GLN A 55 -14.90 -10.00 -26.18
CA GLN A 55 -14.73 -11.06 -25.19
C GLN A 55 -13.45 -11.88 -25.43
N LYS A 56 -13.15 -12.23 -26.68
CA LYS A 56 -11.92 -12.94 -27.05
C LYS A 56 -10.67 -12.09 -26.87
N GLN A 57 -10.71 -10.81 -27.25
CA GLN A 57 -9.58 -9.89 -27.05
C GLN A 57 -9.32 -9.66 -25.56
N LEU A 58 -10.37 -9.46 -24.77
CA LEU A 58 -10.25 -9.36 -23.32
C LEU A 58 -9.63 -10.63 -22.73
N ALA A 59 -10.14 -11.82 -23.08
CA ALA A 59 -9.58 -13.08 -22.60
C ALA A 59 -8.10 -13.28 -22.96
N LYS A 60 -7.63 -12.69 -24.08
CA LYS A 60 -6.23 -12.80 -24.54
C LYS A 60 -5.28 -11.81 -23.86
N HIS A 61 -5.77 -10.64 -23.48
CA HIS A 61 -4.96 -9.55 -22.92
C HIS A 61 -5.04 -9.43 -21.40
N LEU A 62 -5.97 -10.14 -20.76
CA LEU A 62 -6.06 -10.21 -19.32
C LEU A 62 -4.93 -11.10 -18.76
N PRO A 63 -4.19 -10.65 -17.73
CA PRO A 63 -3.18 -11.47 -17.07
C PRO A 63 -3.79 -12.51 -16.11
N PHE A 64 -4.98 -13.04 -16.44
CA PHE A 64 -5.86 -13.87 -15.61
C PHE A 64 -6.39 -15.06 -16.40
N THR A 65 -6.87 -16.08 -15.69
CA THR A 65 -7.63 -17.16 -16.33
C THR A 65 -9.05 -16.68 -16.64
N ALA A 66 -9.26 -16.22 -17.87
CA ALA A 66 -10.58 -15.77 -18.32
C ALA A 66 -11.51 -16.94 -18.62
N ILE A 67 -12.62 -17.04 -17.88
CA ILE A 67 -13.71 -17.98 -18.15
C ILE A 67 -14.75 -17.27 -19.00
N THR A 68 -14.94 -17.75 -20.22
CA THR A 68 -15.92 -17.21 -21.19
C THR A 68 -17.08 -18.18 -21.38
N GLY A 69 -18.18 -17.71 -21.99
CA GLY A 69 -19.35 -18.54 -22.30
C GLY A 69 -20.26 -18.86 -21.11
N LEU A 70 -20.09 -18.17 -19.98
CA LEU A 70 -21.05 -18.20 -18.87
C LEU A 70 -22.19 -17.21 -19.14
N ASP A 71 -23.41 -17.58 -18.76
CA ASP A 71 -24.50 -16.63 -18.62
C ASP A 71 -24.32 -15.82 -17.31
N GLU A 72 -25.02 -14.69 -17.21
CA GLU A 72 -24.93 -13.79 -16.05
C GLU A 72 -25.20 -14.52 -14.73
N ARG A 73 -26.22 -15.40 -14.72
CA ARG A 73 -26.62 -16.14 -13.52
C ARG A 73 -25.54 -17.13 -13.07
N ALA A 74 -24.95 -17.91 -13.98
CA ALA A 74 -23.88 -18.85 -13.64
C ALA A 74 -22.59 -18.11 -13.27
N ALA A 75 -22.27 -16.99 -13.92
CA ALA A 75 -21.13 -16.16 -13.54
C ALA A 75 -21.28 -15.62 -12.12
N ARG A 76 -22.47 -15.12 -11.76
CA ARG A 76 -22.77 -14.62 -10.42
C ARG A 76 -22.79 -15.71 -9.36
N GLN A 77 -23.28 -16.91 -9.69
CA GLN A 77 -23.21 -18.06 -8.79
C GLN A 77 -21.75 -18.49 -8.54
N LYS A 78 -20.89 -18.44 -9.57
CA LYS A 78 -19.45 -18.71 -9.44
C LYS A 78 -18.73 -17.64 -8.62
N LEU A 79 -19.15 -16.38 -8.73
CA LEU A 79 -18.66 -15.28 -7.89
C LEU A 79 -19.03 -15.49 -6.41
N LEU A 80 -20.27 -15.89 -6.13
CA LEU A 80 -20.75 -16.15 -4.76
C LEU A 80 -20.13 -17.41 -4.13
N THR A 81 -19.79 -18.42 -4.93
CA THR A 81 -19.14 -19.66 -4.46
C THR A 81 -17.61 -19.56 -4.37
N GLY A 82 -17.03 -18.41 -4.73
CA GLY A 82 -15.57 -18.18 -4.70
C GLY A 82 -14.80 -18.92 -5.79
N ASN A 83 -15.47 -19.38 -6.85
CA ASN A 83 -14.84 -20.06 -7.99
C ASN A 83 -14.32 -19.09 -9.06
N VAL A 84 -14.74 -17.83 -8.96
CA VAL A 84 -14.37 -16.70 -9.80
C VAL A 84 -14.25 -15.50 -8.87
N GLU A 85 -13.17 -14.72 -8.99
CA GLU A 85 -12.91 -13.57 -8.12
C GLU A 85 -13.52 -12.28 -8.67
N MET A 86 -13.79 -12.20 -9.98
CA MET A 86 -14.41 -11.03 -10.61
C MET A 86 -15.26 -11.44 -11.82
N VAL A 87 -16.41 -10.77 -12.00
CA VAL A 87 -17.23 -10.89 -13.20
C VAL A 87 -17.15 -9.57 -13.97
N ILE A 88 -16.74 -9.65 -15.24
CA ILE A 88 -16.75 -8.53 -16.20
C ILE A 88 -17.95 -8.74 -17.12
N ARG A 89 -18.87 -7.78 -17.17
CA ARG A 89 -20.01 -7.83 -18.11
C ARG A 89 -19.84 -6.82 -19.23
N ILE A 90 -20.11 -7.29 -20.44
CA ILE A 90 -20.24 -6.45 -21.64
C ILE A 90 -21.75 -6.24 -21.85
N PRO A 91 -22.30 -5.08 -21.47
CA PRO A 91 -23.74 -4.85 -21.50
C PRO A 91 -24.28 -4.86 -22.94
N SER A 92 -25.57 -5.17 -23.11
CA SER A 92 -26.18 -5.30 -24.44
C SER A 92 -26.11 -4.03 -25.29
N ASP A 93 -26.11 -2.86 -24.63
CA ASP A 93 -26.07 -1.53 -25.24
C ASP A 93 -24.63 -0.97 -25.39
N PHE A 94 -23.61 -1.79 -25.10
CA PHE A 94 -22.20 -1.37 -25.14
C PHE A 94 -21.83 -0.68 -26.46
N TYR A 95 -22.16 -1.30 -27.60
CA TYR A 95 -21.79 -0.78 -28.92
C TYR A 95 -22.65 0.41 -29.37
N GLU A 96 -23.88 0.53 -28.87
CA GLU A 96 -24.72 1.70 -29.12
C GLU A 96 -24.17 2.91 -28.36
N LYS A 97 -23.85 2.72 -27.08
CA LYS A 97 -23.22 3.74 -26.24
C LYS A 97 -21.79 4.07 -26.69
N LEU A 98 -21.11 3.13 -27.36
CA LEU A 98 -19.79 3.35 -27.93
C LEU A 98 -19.80 4.47 -28.97
N ALA A 99 -20.83 4.54 -29.81
CA ALA A 99 -20.98 5.61 -30.81
C ALA A 99 -21.15 7.00 -30.18
N SER A 100 -21.69 7.05 -28.96
CA SER A 100 -21.90 8.27 -28.17
C SER A 100 -20.74 8.63 -27.22
N GLY A 101 -19.71 7.79 -27.13
CA GLY A 101 -18.58 7.97 -26.21
C GLY A 101 -18.84 7.59 -24.74
N ASN A 102 -19.95 6.90 -24.44
CA ASN A 102 -20.39 6.56 -23.08
C ASN A 102 -20.43 5.04 -22.79
N ALA A 103 -19.73 4.23 -23.58
CA ALA A 103 -19.63 2.79 -23.35
C ALA A 103 -18.83 2.49 -22.07
N HIS A 104 -19.31 1.53 -21.28
CA HIS A 104 -18.66 1.05 -20.06
C HIS A 104 -18.78 -0.47 -19.96
N LEU A 105 -17.86 -1.07 -19.22
CA LEU A 105 -17.95 -2.46 -18.77
C LEU A 105 -18.39 -2.46 -17.32
N ASP A 106 -19.22 -3.42 -16.94
CA ASP A 106 -19.59 -3.61 -15.54
C ASP A 106 -18.62 -4.59 -14.88
N PHE A 107 -18.20 -4.26 -13.67
CA PHE A 107 -17.33 -5.11 -12.86
C PHE A 107 -18.07 -5.48 -11.57
N GLU A 108 -18.25 -6.77 -11.33
CA GLU A 108 -18.81 -7.29 -10.08
C GLU A 108 -17.72 -8.03 -9.30
N LEU A 109 -17.56 -7.66 -8.03
CA LEU A 109 -16.67 -8.28 -7.07
C LEU A 109 -17.50 -8.83 -5.90
N THR A 110 -17.05 -9.92 -5.29
CA THR A 110 -17.68 -10.41 -4.06
C THR A 110 -17.10 -9.71 -2.84
N ASP A 111 -17.96 -9.43 -1.86
CA ASP A 111 -17.53 -8.83 -0.60
C ASP A 111 -16.63 -9.76 0.23
N ALA A 112 -16.72 -11.07 -0.03
CA ALA A 112 -15.92 -12.10 0.62
C ALA A 112 -14.43 -12.10 0.21
N LEU A 113 -14.04 -11.32 -0.80
CA LEU A 113 -12.64 -11.16 -1.15
C LEU A 113 -11.86 -10.47 -0.04
N SER A 114 -10.65 -10.94 0.24
CA SER A 114 -9.74 -10.21 1.11
C SER A 114 -9.46 -8.82 0.54
N PRO A 115 -9.22 -7.79 1.38
CA PRO A 115 -8.93 -6.43 0.91
C PRO A 115 -7.83 -6.38 -0.15
N ASN A 116 -6.79 -7.20 0.00
CA ASN A 116 -5.68 -7.30 -0.95
C ASN A 116 -6.14 -7.80 -2.33
N VAL A 117 -7.02 -8.81 -2.37
CA VAL A 117 -7.56 -9.29 -3.65
C VAL A 117 -8.49 -8.25 -4.27
N LYS A 118 -9.25 -7.49 -3.46
CA LYS A 118 -10.06 -6.37 -3.96
C LYS A 118 -9.18 -5.28 -4.59
N SER A 119 -8.11 -4.84 -3.93
CA SER A 119 -7.18 -3.84 -4.49
C SER A 119 -6.47 -4.34 -5.75
N MET A 120 -6.10 -5.62 -5.79
CA MET A 120 -5.54 -6.25 -6.99
C MET A 120 -6.57 -6.34 -8.14
N MET A 121 -7.86 -6.56 -7.83
CA MET A 121 -8.94 -6.55 -8.81
C MET A 121 -9.30 -5.12 -9.28
N GLN A 122 -9.20 -4.11 -8.43
CA GLN A 122 -9.33 -2.70 -8.84
C GLN A 122 -8.21 -2.28 -9.80
N LEU A 123 -6.97 -2.72 -9.54
CA LEU A 123 -5.87 -2.52 -10.50
C LEU A 123 -6.10 -3.27 -11.82
N THR A 124 -6.82 -4.39 -11.76
CA THR A 124 -7.25 -5.16 -12.93
C THR A 124 -8.28 -4.39 -13.75
N GLU A 125 -9.28 -3.77 -13.12
CA GLU A 125 -10.26 -2.92 -13.77
C GLU A 125 -9.59 -1.87 -14.66
N ALA A 126 -8.60 -1.14 -14.13
CA ALA A 126 -7.84 -0.15 -14.89
C ALA A 126 -7.12 -0.75 -16.12
N ARG A 127 -6.53 -1.96 -15.97
CA ARG A 127 -5.87 -2.67 -17.09
C ARG A 127 -6.89 -3.21 -18.10
N VAL A 128 -8.05 -3.70 -17.66
CA VAL A 128 -9.15 -4.15 -18.52
C VAL A 128 -9.66 -2.98 -19.33
N THR A 129 -9.88 -1.81 -18.71
CA THR A 129 -10.29 -0.59 -19.41
C THR A 129 -9.26 -0.22 -20.48
N GLN A 130 -7.97 -0.25 -20.15
CA GLN A 130 -6.91 0.04 -21.12
C GLN A 130 -6.89 -0.96 -22.29
N ALA A 131 -7.04 -2.26 -22.00
CA ALA A 131 -7.15 -3.31 -23.01
C ALA A 131 -8.43 -3.19 -23.85
N THR A 132 -9.55 -2.78 -23.25
CA THR A 132 -10.83 -2.53 -23.92
C THR A 132 -10.69 -1.36 -24.89
N ASN A 133 -10.02 -0.29 -24.50
CA ASN A 133 -9.77 0.86 -25.38
C ASN A 133 -8.93 0.44 -26.60
N ALA A 134 -7.91 -0.41 -26.41
CA ALA A 134 -7.10 -0.96 -27.50
C ALA A 134 -7.90 -1.93 -28.41
N ALA A 135 -8.71 -2.81 -27.81
CA ALA A 135 -9.58 -3.76 -28.49
C ALA A 135 -10.66 -3.06 -29.33
N VAL A 136 -11.29 -2.03 -28.77
CA VAL A 136 -12.27 -1.16 -29.44
C VAL A 136 -11.66 -0.44 -30.64
N LEU A 137 -10.41 0.03 -30.52
CA LEU A 137 -9.65 0.60 -31.63
C LEU A 137 -9.43 -0.43 -32.76
N GLU A 138 -9.10 -1.68 -32.44
CA GLU A 138 -8.94 -2.75 -33.43
C GLU A 138 -10.28 -3.15 -34.09
N VAL A 139 -11.36 -3.26 -33.32
CA VAL A 139 -12.70 -3.56 -33.85
C VAL A 139 -13.22 -2.41 -34.72
N ALA A 140 -12.94 -1.16 -34.35
CA ALA A 140 -13.27 0.02 -35.16
C ALA A 140 -12.50 0.02 -36.49
N LYS A 141 -11.20 -0.31 -36.47
CA LYS A 141 -10.40 -0.51 -37.69
C LYS A 141 -10.98 -1.63 -38.57
N TRP A 142 -11.33 -2.78 -38.00
CA TRP A 142 -11.94 -3.89 -38.74
C TRP A 142 -13.31 -3.54 -39.35
N LYS A 143 -14.17 -2.79 -38.64
CA LYS A 143 -15.45 -2.31 -39.19
C LYS A 143 -15.23 -1.33 -40.34
N LEU A 144 -14.22 -0.47 -40.24
CA LEU A 144 -13.85 0.48 -41.30
C LEU A 144 -13.33 -0.26 -42.54
N ASP A 145 -12.44 -1.23 -42.37
CA ASP A 145 -11.89 -2.02 -43.48
C ASP A 145 -12.99 -2.84 -44.20
N ASN A 146 -13.95 -3.41 -43.47
CA ASN A 146 -15.08 -4.12 -44.07
C ASN A 146 -16.11 -3.20 -44.73
N ALA A 147 -16.33 -1.99 -44.20
CA ALA A 147 -17.19 -1.00 -44.85
C ALA A 147 -16.56 -0.50 -46.17
N LEU A 148 -15.23 -0.39 -46.20
CA LEU A 148 -14.48 -0.04 -47.40
C LEU A 148 -14.51 -1.16 -48.45
N MET A 149 -14.40 -2.43 -48.04
CA MET A 149 -14.54 -3.57 -48.95
C MET A 149 -15.91 -3.63 -49.64
N LYS A 150 -17.00 -3.27 -48.94
CA LYS A 150 -18.35 -3.20 -49.54
C LYS A 150 -18.56 -2.03 -50.51
N GLN A 151 -17.74 -0.98 -50.44
CA GLN A 151 -17.77 0.14 -51.40
C GLN A 151 -16.92 -0.11 -52.64
N VAL A 152 -15.92 -1.00 -52.56
CA VAL A 152 -15.08 -1.36 -53.72
C VAL A 152 -15.81 -2.28 -54.70
N ASP A 153 -16.84 -3.01 -54.25
CA ASP A 153 -17.59 -3.96 -55.08
C ASP A 153 -18.76 -3.33 -55.89
N VAL A 154 -18.95 -2.00 -55.80
CA VAL A 154 -20.01 -1.28 -56.54
C VAL A 154 -19.46 -0.02 -57.21
N ALA A 155 -18.57 -0.19 -58.18
CA ALA A 155 -18.32 0.86 -59.18
C ALA A 155 -17.93 0.20 -60.51
N PRO A 156 -18.75 0.33 -61.57
CA PRO A 156 -18.34 -0.10 -62.90
C PRO A 156 -17.14 0.73 -63.34
N ALA A 157 -16.12 0.06 -63.88
CA ALA A 157 -15.03 0.71 -64.57
C ALA A 157 -15.60 1.64 -65.64
N ASN A 158 -15.46 2.96 -65.46
CA ASN A 158 -15.14 3.94 -66.48
C ASN A 158 -15.03 5.36 -65.89
N THR A 159 -13.89 5.99 -66.20
CA THR A 159 -13.67 7.44 -66.30
C THR A 159 -13.37 8.22 -65.00
N SER A 160 -12.09 8.56 -64.84
CA SER A 160 -11.60 9.79 -64.20
C SER A 160 -11.93 10.03 -62.72
N GLN A 161 -11.48 9.16 -61.81
CA GLN A 161 -11.67 9.35 -60.36
C GLN A 161 -10.36 9.41 -59.56
N SER A 162 -9.41 10.26 -59.97
CA SER A 162 -8.26 10.60 -59.12
C SER A 162 -8.63 11.57 -57.98
N LYS A 163 -9.81 12.21 -58.04
CA LYS A 163 -10.33 13.11 -56.99
C LYS A 163 -11.27 12.43 -55.99
N GLU A 164 -12.06 11.43 -56.39
CA GLU A 164 -12.95 10.72 -55.47
C GLU A 164 -12.19 9.78 -54.51
N VAL A 165 -11.12 9.14 -54.98
CA VAL A 165 -10.23 8.33 -54.12
C VAL A 165 -9.53 9.21 -53.07
N ALA A 166 -9.11 10.42 -53.44
CA ALA A 166 -8.49 11.38 -52.52
C ALA A 166 -9.50 11.97 -51.51
N VAL A 167 -10.76 12.20 -51.91
CA VAL A 167 -11.85 12.59 -51.01
C VAL A 167 -12.17 11.45 -50.02
N SER A 168 -12.11 10.19 -50.47
CA SER A 168 -12.27 9.04 -49.57
C SER A 168 -11.10 8.91 -48.57
N ALA A 169 -9.86 9.23 -48.98
CA ALA A 169 -8.68 9.19 -48.10
C ALA A 169 -8.65 10.36 -47.10
N ALA A 170 -9.04 11.56 -47.52
CA ALA A 170 -9.21 12.70 -46.62
C ALA A 170 -10.39 12.49 -45.65
N GLN A 171 -11.49 11.88 -46.09
CA GLN A 171 -12.58 11.47 -45.20
C GLN A 171 -12.16 10.33 -44.26
N ARG A 172 -11.29 9.41 -44.69
CA ARG A 172 -10.66 8.39 -43.82
C ARG A 172 -9.82 9.05 -42.73
N GLU A 173 -8.98 10.02 -43.07
CA GLU A 173 -8.18 10.74 -42.08
C GLU A 173 -9.03 11.60 -41.16
N VAL A 174 -10.04 12.31 -41.68
CA VAL A 174 -10.94 13.12 -40.84
C VAL A 174 -11.81 12.25 -39.93
N PHE A 175 -12.27 11.09 -40.40
CA PHE A 175 -13.00 10.13 -39.58
C PHE A 175 -12.09 9.48 -38.54
N LEU A 176 -10.88 9.04 -38.91
CA LEU A 176 -9.90 8.50 -37.97
C LEU A 176 -9.44 9.55 -36.96
N VAL A 177 -9.26 10.80 -37.38
CA VAL A 177 -8.90 11.91 -36.48
C VAL A 177 -10.07 12.26 -35.57
N LYS A 178 -11.33 12.26 -36.05
CA LYS A 178 -12.52 12.42 -35.19
C LYS A 178 -12.69 11.25 -34.23
N LEU A 179 -12.45 10.02 -34.68
CA LEU A 179 -12.47 8.82 -33.85
C LEU A 179 -11.34 8.89 -32.82
N MET A 180 -10.11 9.27 -33.21
CA MET A 180 -8.97 9.45 -32.31
C MET A 180 -9.18 10.61 -31.34
N GLN A 181 -9.85 11.70 -31.75
CA GLN A 181 -10.26 12.80 -30.87
C GLN A 181 -11.40 12.40 -29.91
N GLN A 182 -12.35 11.56 -30.34
CA GLN A 182 -13.38 10.97 -29.46
C GLN A 182 -12.80 9.90 -28.53
N ILE A 183 -11.75 9.19 -28.96
CA ILE A 183 -11.04 8.16 -28.19
C ILE A 183 -10.05 8.79 -27.19
N GLN A 184 -9.68 10.07 -27.35
CA GLN A 184 -8.74 10.73 -26.44
C GLN A 184 -9.25 10.87 -25.00
N ARG A 185 -10.53 10.61 -24.72
CA ARG A 185 -11.03 10.35 -23.37
C ARG A 185 -12.27 9.45 -23.46
N PHE A 186 -12.09 8.14 -23.34
CA PHE A 186 -13.17 7.32 -22.79
C PHE A 186 -13.28 7.70 -21.30
N PRO A 187 -14.35 8.39 -20.85
CA PRO A 187 -14.59 8.48 -19.43
C PRO A 187 -14.94 7.07 -18.97
N THR A 188 -14.08 6.46 -18.16
CA THR A 188 -14.60 5.50 -17.19
C THR A 188 -15.67 6.25 -16.42
N GLN A 189 -16.93 5.81 -16.48
CA GLN A 189 -17.79 6.13 -15.36
C GLN A 189 -17.28 5.24 -14.23
N PRO A 190 -16.65 5.80 -13.19
CA PRO A 190 -16.39 5.01 -12.01
C PRO A 190 -17.76 4.50 -11.53
N VAL A 191 -17.89 3.18 -11.35
CA VAL A 191 -18.75 2.73 -10.26
C VAL A 191 -18.19 3.46 -9.03
N ARG A 192 -19.07 4.14 -8.29
CA ARG A 192 -18.72 4.92 -7.10
C ARG A 192 -17.86 4.10 -6.12
N ALA A 193 -16.56 4.12 -6.34
CA ALA A 193 -15.53 4.07 -5.34
C ALA A 193 -14.70 5.31 -5.65
N ASN A 194 -14.80 6.32 -4.79
CA ASN A 194 -13.91 7.47 -4.81
C ASN A 194 -12.49 6.96 -4.56
N GLU A 195 -11.81 6.47 -5.58
CA GLU A 195 -10.40 6.13 -5.48
C GLU A 195 -9.71 6.58 -6.76
N VAL A 196 -9.13 7.77 -6.66
CA VAL A 196 -8.11 8.23 -7.58
C VAL A 196 -6.96 7.22 -7.47
N VAL A 197 -6.74 6.42 -8.52
CA VAL A 197 -5.56 5.57 -8.63
C VAL A 197 -4.34 6.49 -8.81
N VAL A 198 -3.77 6.95 -7.70
CA VAL A 198 -2.51 7.69 -7.67
C VAL A 198 -1.39 6.67 -7.65
N ALA A 199 -0.68 6.57 -8.79
CA ALA A 199 0.55 5.82 -8.99
C ALA A 199 0.50 4.33 -8.57
N SER A 200 0.52 3.43 -9.56
CA SER A 200 0.73 2.00 -9.34
C SER A 200 2.11 1.74 -8.74
N ALA A 201 2.24 1.89 -7.43
CA ALA A 201 3.36 1.38 -6.67
C ALA A 201 3.33 -0.15 -6.76
N PRO A 202 4.49 -0.84 -6.83
CA PRO A 202 4.49 -2.30 -6.80
C PRO A 202 3.74 -2.78 -5.56
N ALA A 203 2.96 -3.87 -5.63
CA ALA A 203 2.16 -4.40 -4.50
C ALA A 203 2.98 -4.58 -3.19
N VAL A 204 4.30 -4.75 -3.31
CA VAL A 204 5.25 -4.76 -2.19
C VAL A 204 5.28 -3.43 -1.41
N ALA A 205 5.17 -2.30 -2.10
CA ALA A 205 5.15 -0.95 -1.50
C ALA A 205 3.87 -0.71 -0.67
N GLU A 206 2.74 -1.31 -1.04
CA GLU A 206 1.49 -1.24 -0.27
C GLU A 206 1.56 -2.02 1.04
N PHE A 207 2.35 -3.10 1.08
CA PHE A 207 2.54 -3.94 2.26
C PHE A 207 3.67 -3.45 3.18
N LEU A 208 4.52 -2.57 2.69
CA LEU A 208 5.68 -2.05 3.41
C LEU A 208 5.34 -1.26 4.69
N PRO A 209 4.26 -0.44 4.74
CA PRO A 209 3.84 0.20 5.98
C PRO A 209 3.53 -0.82 7.08
N PHE A 210 2.85 -1.91 6.74
CA PHE A 210 2.51 -2.95 7.71
C PHE A 210 3.75 -3.61 8.30
N LEU A 211 4.65 -4.03 7.43
CA LEU A 211 5.91 -4.62 7.86
C LEU A 211 6.71 -3.66 8.73
N THR A 212 6.75 -2.38 8.35
CA THR A 212 7.48 -1.36 9.11
C THR A 212 6.87 -1.16 10.49
N VAL A 213 5.55 -1.01 10.61
CA VAL A 213 4.89 -0.81 11.92
C VAL A 213 5.10 -2.03 12.83
N VAL A 214 4.90 -3.25 12.33
CA VAL A 214 5.07 -4.48 13.14
C VAL A 214 6.53 -4.64 13.59
N THR A 215 7.47 -4.49 12.67
CA THR A 215 8.90 -4.66 12.99
C THR A 215 9.43 -3.55 13.89
N PHE A 216 8.97 -2.31 13.72
CA PHE A 216 9.32 -1.21 14.61
C PHE A 216 8.71 -1.37 15.99
N PHE A 217 7.48 -1.87 16.07
CA PHE A 217 6.84 -2.18 17.35
C PHE A 217 7.66 -3.21 18.14
N ILE A 218 7.95 -4.38 17.55
CA ILE A 218 8.72 -5.44 18.20
C ILE A 218 10.16 -4.98 18.48
N GLY A 219 10.80 -4.35 17.50
CA GLY A 219 12.16 -3.85 17.61
C GLY A 219 12.32 -2.80 18.71
N SER A 220 11.35 -1.91 18.87
CA SER A 220 11.38 -0.89 19.93
C SER A 220 11.30 -1.50 21.33
N ILE A 221 10.54 -2.59 21.51
CA ILE A 221 10.50 -3.34 22.78
C ILE A 221 11.87 -3.91 23.08
N LEU A 222 12.48 -4.61 22.10
CA LEU A 222 13.76 -5.28 22.28
C LEU A 222 14.89 -4.28 22.58
N ALA A 223 14.96 -3.17 21.84
CA ALA A 223 15.94 -2.11 22.06
C ALA A 223 15.78 -1.48 23.44
N SER A 224 14.55 -1.07 23.81
CA SER A 224 14.28 -0.42 25.09
C SER A 224 14.49 -1.35 26.29
N LEU A 225 14.17 -2.64 26.16
CA LEU A 225 14.42 -3.66 27.19
C LEU A 225 15.92 -3.90 27.38
N ALA A 226 16.69 -3.97 26.30
CA ALA A 226 18.13 -4.11 26.37
C ALA A 226 18.81 -2.91 27.04
N ALA A 227 18.38 -1.69 26.70
CA ALA A 227 18.85 -0.46 27.35
C ALA A 227 18.55 -0.48 28.85
N TRP A 228 17.34 -0.90 29.24
CA TRP A 228 16.94 -1.03 30.64
C TRP A 228 17.86 -1.96 31.45
N PHE A 229 18.13 -3.18 30.94
CA PHE A 229 18.98 -4.14 31.65
C PHE A 229 20.46 -3.75 31.64
N ALA A 230 20.94 -3.10 30.59
CA ALA A 230 22.34 -2.71 30.47
C ALA A 230 22.70 -1.54 31.37
N LEU A 231 21.87 -0.50 31.35
CA LEU A 231 22.20 0.81 31.91
C LEU A 231 21.70 1.00 33.33
N LYS A 232 20.72 0.17 33.77
CA LYS A 232 20.16 0.15 35.13
C LYS A 232 19.90 1.57 35.66
N PRO A 233 18.96 2.31 35.04
CA PRO A 233 18.88 3.76 35.18
C PRO A 233 18.56 4.27 36.59
N PHE A 234 18.19 3.37 37.52
CA PHE A 234 17.90 3.70 38.91
C PHE A 234 19.01 3.34 39.91
N ASP A 235 20.11 2.72 39.45
CA ASP A 235 21.20 2.29 40.33
C ASP A 235 22.25 3.40 40.55
N GLY A 236 22.76 3.49 41.77
CA GLY A 236 23.91 4.32 42.11
C GLY A 236 23.60 5.80 42.41
N SER A 237 24.64 6.63 42.31
CA SER A 237 24.57 8.06 42.63
C SER A 237 23.72 8.86 41.63
N ALA A 238 23.27 10.05 42.01
CA ALA A 238 22.53 10.94 41.09
C ALA A 238 23.28 11.16 39.78
N ARG A 239 24.61 11.38 39.84
CA ARG A 239 25.46 11.51 38.66
C ARG A 239 25.40 10.28 37.75
N ARG A 240 25.46 9.06 38.31
CA ARG A 240 25.38 7.82 37.52
C ARG A 240 24.02 7.67 36.84
N ARG A 241 22.93 8.06 37.51
CA ARG A 241 21.57 8.04 36.95
C ARG A 241 21.40 9.01 35.78
N TYR A 242 21.94 10.23 35.88
CA TYR A 242 21.95 11.17 34.74
C TYR A 242 22.82 10.65 33.58
N MET A 243 23.99 10.06 33.87
CA MET A 243 24.82 9.43 32.83
C MET A 243 24.07 8.28 32.13
N ALA A 244 23.41 7.40 32.89
CA ALA A 244 22.62 6.31 32.33
C ALA A 244 21.47 6.80 31.44
N TRP A 245 20.86 7.94 31.77
CA TRP A 245 19.85 8.58 30.92
C TRP A 245 20.43 9.06 29.59
N PHE A 246 21.53 9.82 29.61
CA PHE A 246 22.22 10.25 28.39
C PHE A 246 22.69 9.06 27.54
N GLU A 247 23.25 8.02 28.19
CA GLU A 247 23.64 6.78 27.52
C GLU A 247 22.42 6.07 26.88
N THR A 248 21.25 6.10 27.53
CA THR A 248 20.00 5.54 26.98
C THR A 248 19.57 6.30 25.72
N LEU A 249 19.58 7.64 25.76
CA LEU A 249 19.19 8.46 24.61
C LEU A 249 20.14 8.27 23.43
N GLY A 250 21.46 8.28 23.68
CA GLY A 250 22.46 8.04 22.65
C GLY A 250 22.33 6.65 22.03
N TYR A 251 22.07 5.64 22.85
CA TYR A 251 21.81 4.29 22.38
C TYR A 251 20.56 4.20 21.50
N ILE A 252 19.43 4.75 21.95
CA ILE A 252 18.17 4.75 21.17
C ILE A 252 18.38 5.45 19.83
N LEU A 253 19.10 6.58 19.80
CA LEU A 253 19.41 7.30 18.57
C LEU A 253 20.17 6.41 17.57
N ILE A 254 21.25 5.76 18.02
CA ILE A 254 22.08 4.88 17.18
C ILE A 254 21.26 3.70 16.63
N VAL A 255 20.50 3.01 17.50
CA VAL A 255 19.67 1.88 17.08
C VAL A 255 18.58 2.32 16.10
N SER A 256 18.01 3.51 16.30
CA SER A 256 16.97 4.05 15.42
C SER A 256 17.48 4.27 13.99
N PHE A 257 18.67 4.84 13.84
CA PHE A 257 19.30 4.99 12.52
C PHE A 257 19.64 3.63 11.90
N ALA A 258 20.15 2.68 12.68
CA ALA A 258 20.47 1.34 12.17
C ALA A 258 19.21 0.58 11.72
N ALA A 259 18.14 0.61 12.51
CA ALA A 259 16.84 0.01 12.17
C ALA A 259 16.24 0.63 10.91
N ALA A 260 16.24 1.97 10.82
CA ALA A 260 15.75 2.70 9.65
C ALA A 260 16.56 2.40 8.39
N ALA A 261 17.89 2.39 8.49
CA ALA A 261 18.77 2.02 7.38
C ALA A 261 18.55 0.57 6.93
N THR A 262 18.24 -0.33 7.86
CA THR A 262 17.92 -1.74 7.54
C THR A 262 16.64 -1.83 6.72
N VAL A 263 15.55 -1.13 7.12
CA VAL A 263 14.29 -1.13 6.35
C VAL A 263 14.52 -0.59 4.95
N VAL A 264 15.18 0.57 4.81
CA VAL A 264 15.46 1.17 3.50
C VAL A 264 16.34 0.26 2.65
N GLY A 265 17.41 -0.30 3.24
CA GLY A 265 18.35 -1.17 2.54
C GLY A 265 17.70 -2.46 2.03
N VAL A 266 16.93 -3.15 2.88
CA VAL A 266 16.24 -4.38 2.48
C VAL A 266 15.17 -4.07 1.42
N ALA A 267 14.40 -2.99 1.56
CA ALA A 267 13.43 -2.59 0.52
C ALA A 267 14.11 -2.37 -0.85
N GLN A 268 15.26 -1.68 -0.87
CA GLN A 268 16.02 -1.43 -2.09
C GLN A 268 16.60 -2.71 -2.71
N MET A 269 17.02 -3.70 -1.91
CA MET A 269 17.45 -5.01 -2.42
C MET A 269 16.35 -5.72 -3.23
N TYR A 270 15.09 -5.45 -2.89
CA TYR A 270 13.93 -5.97 -3.61
C TYR A 270 13.43 -5.05 -4.73
N GLY A 271 14.18 -4.01 -5.08
CA GLY A 271 13.82 -3.06 -6.13
C GLY A 271 12.76 -2.05 -5.71
N VAL A 272 12.49 -1.91 -4.41
CA VAL A 272 11.53 -0.92 -3.87
C VAL A 272 12.32 0.28 -3.37
N TYR A 273 12.30 1.36 -4.15
CA TYR A 273 13.04 2.58 -3.85
C TYR A 273 12.13 3.65 -3.25
N PRO A 274 12.59 4.38 -2.23
CA PRO A 274 11.86 5.56 -1.77
C PRO A 274 11.84 6.62 -2.89
N VAL A 275 10.71 7.31 -3.03
CA VAL A 275 10.50 8.43 -3.96
C VAL A 275 11.37 9.62 -3.57
N VAL A 276 11.72 9.73 -2.28
CA VAL A 276 12.65 10.73 -1.76
C VAL A 276 14.06 10.18 -1.62
N HIS A 277 15.05 11.07 -1.48
CA HIS A 277 16.43 10.67 -1.22
C HIS A 277 16.55 9.70 -0.03
N ALA A 278 17.36 8.66 -0.19
CA ALA A 278 17.55 7.60 0.80
C ALA A 278 17.90 8.15 2.20
N PHE A 279 18.74 9.18 2.28
CA PHE A 279 19.08 9.82 3.55
C PHE A 279 17.85 10.41 4.27
N ARG A 280 16.95 11.09 3.53
CA ARG A 280 15.69 11.61 4.10
C ARG A 280 14.76 10.47 4.53
N ALA A 281 14.72 9.37 3.77
CA ALA A 281 13.96 8.18 4.15
C ALA A 281 14.47 7.59 5.48
N VAL A 282 15.78 7.40 5.61
CA VAL A 282 16.42 6.91 6.84
C VAL A 282 16.15 7.83 8.02
N CYS A 283 16.29 9.16 7.87
CA CYS A 283 16.01 10.09 8.96
C CYS A 283 14.54 10.04 9.41
N SER A 284 13.60 9.97 8.46
CA SER A 284 12.15 9.92 8.76
C SER A 284 11.77 8.63 9.49
N LEU A 285 12.33 7.50 9.04
CA LEU A 285 12.14 6.20 9.68
C LEU A 285 12.88 6.09 11.02
N ALA A 286 14.02 6.77 11.19
CA ALA A 286 14.74 6.80 12.47
C ALA A 286 13.93 7.56 13.52
N ILE A 287 13.29 8.68 13.16
CA ILE A 287 12.34 9.38 14.04
C ILE A 287 11.17 8.47 14.41
N SER A 288 10.64 7.72 13.43
CA SER A 288 9.54 6.77 13.63
C SER A 288 9.90 5.64 14.61
N PHE A 289 11.04 4.98 14.41
CA PHE A 289 11.53 3.93 15.33
C PHE A 289 11.85 4.50 16.71
N GLY A 290 12.48 5.68 16.74
CA GLY A 290 12.79 6.41 17.97
C GLY A 290 11.54 6.74 18.78
N ALA A 291 10.42 7.11 18.13
CA ALA A 291 9.16 7.36 18.80
C ALA A 291 8.61 6.10 19.47
N GLY A 292 8.70 4.94 18.81
CA GLY A 292 8.39 3.65 19.43
C GLY A 292 9.27 3.37 20.64
N CYS A 293 10.59 3.53 20.52
CA CYS A 293 11.52 3.34 21.64
C CYS A 293 11.25 4.30 22.79
N GLY A 294 10.95 5.56 22.47
CA GLY A 294 10.59 6.59 23.44
C GLY A 294 9.32 6.23 24.21
N LEU A 295 8.28 5.77 23.51
CA LEU A 295 7.02 5.39 24.15
C LEU A 295 7.22 4.20 25.10
N VAL A 296 7.89 3.14 24.63
CA VAL A 296 8.23 1.98 25.48
C VAL A 296 9.13 2.38 26.64
N GLY A 297 10.20 3.13 26.35
CA GLY A 297 11.15 3.58 27.37
C GLY A 297 10.48 4.46 28.42
N GLY A 298 9.58 5.35 28.02
CA GLY A 298 8.82 6.20 28.93
C GLY A 298 7.95 5.36 29.87
N LEU A 299 7.25 4.36 29.32
CA LEU A 299 6.47 3.40 30.11
C LEU A 299 7.35 2.58 31.05
N ILE A 300 8.54 2.14 30.60
CA ILE A 300 9.51 1.45 31.46
C ILE A 300 10.00 2.36 32.59
N TYR A 301 10.31 3.63 32.32
CA TYR A 301 10.77 4.54 33.37
C TYR A 301 9.65 4.88 34.38
N LEU A 302 8.40 4.94 33.93
CA LEU A 302 7.24 5.21 34.79
C LEU A 302 6.83 3.98 35.62
N LEU A 303 6.68 2.83 34.96
CA LEU A 303 6.05 1.62 35.49
C LEU A 303 7.02 0.45 35.69
N ARG A 304 8.31 0.59 35.35
CA ARG A 304 9.31 -0.48 35.27
C ARG A 304 8.94 -1.54 34.23
N LEU A 305 9.35 -2.79 34.43
CA LEU A 305 9.06 -3.90 33.50
C LEU A 305 7.57 -4.06 33.13
N PRO A 306 6.60 -3.87 34.05
CA PRO A 306 5.17 -3.86 33.69
C PRO A 306 4.79 -2.88 32.56
N GLY A 307 5.55 -1.79 32.38
CA GLY A 307 5.32 -0.83 31.30
C GLY A 307 5.42 -1.47 29.90
N ILE A 308 6.21 -2.54 29.74
CA ILE A 308 6.30 -3.30 28.48
C ILE A 308 5.00 -4.06 28.23
N GLY A 309 4.43 -4.67 29.27
CA GLY A 309 3.13 -5.35 29.16
C GLY A 309 2.03 -4.38 28.72
N LEU A 310 2.02 -3.16 29.27
CA LEU A 310 1.08 -2.12 28.84
C LEU A 310 1.29 -1.74 27.37
N TYR A 311 2.54 -1.58 26.91
CA TYR A 311 2.81 -1.32 25.50
C TYR A 311 2.38 -2.48 24.59
N ALA A 312 2.61 -3.72 25.02
CA ALA A 312 2.16 -4.92 24.31
C ALA A 312 0.63 -4.94 24.16
N LEU A 313 -0.12 -4.53 25.18
CA LEU A 313 -1.58 -4.40 25.12
C LEU A 313 -2.05 -3.30 24.16
N LEU A 314 -1.21 -2.31 23.85
CA LEU A 314 -1.50 -1.30 22.84
C LEU A 314 -1.28 -1.81 21.40
N PHE A 315 -0.66 -2.98 21.21
CA PHE A 315 -0.38 -3.51 19.87
C PHE A 315 -1.63 -3.67 18.98
N PRO A 316 -2.73 -4.28 19.45
CA PRO A 316 -3.92 -4.44 18.60
C PRO A 316 -4.52 -3.09 18.19
N PHE A 317 -4.50 -2.12 19.12
CA PHE A 317 -4.90 -0.75 18.81
C PHE A 317 -3.96 -0.15 17.77
N GLN A 318 -2.65 -0.30 17.92
CA GLN A 318 -1.67 0.19 16.95
C GLN A 318 -1.86 -0.42 15.56
N MET A 319 -2.15 -1.72 15.47
CA MET A 319 -2.47 -2.39 14.20
C MET A 319 -3.74 -1.85 13.56
N LEU A 320 -4.83 -1.74 14.32
CA LEU A 320 -6.08 -1.16 13.84
C LEU A 320 -5.91 0.31 13.42
N SER A 321 -5.11 1.05 14.18
CA SER A 321 -4.84 2.48 14.04
C SER A 321 -3.96 2.83 12.84
N SER A 322 -3.18 1.86 12.38
CA SER A 322 -2.14 2.07 11.38
C SER A 322 -2.72 2.39 10.00
N GLY A 323 -4.04 2.33 9.81
CA GLY A 323 -4.68 2.56 8.52
C GLY A 323 -4.55 1.39 7.54
N ILE A 324 -3.91 0.30 7.95
CA ILE A 324 -3.62 -0.87 7.11
C ILE A 324 -4.79 -1.86 7.11
N ALA A 325 -5.37 -2.12 8.29
CA ALA A 325 -6.49 -3.05 8.41
C ALA A 325 -7.83 -2.38 8.06
N LEU A 326 -8.00 -1.11 8.48
CA LEU A 326 -9.16 -0.28 8.20
C LEU A 326 -8.71 1.17 7.99
N PRO A 327 -9.28 1.90 7.03
CA PRO A 327 -9.08 3.34 6.90
C PRO A 327 -9.45 4.07 8.20
N PHE A 328 -8.63 5.07 8.58
CA PHE A 328 -8.81 5.82 9.83
C PHE A 328 -10.23 6.41 9.98
N ASP A 329 -10.79 6.93 8.88
CA ASP A 329 -12.09 7.59 8.87
C ASP A 329 -13.26 6.62 9.10
N MET A 330 -13.03 5.30 8.93
CA MET A 330 -14.02 4.26 9.20
C MET A 330 -14.07 3.85 10.67
N LEU A 331 -13.12 4.30 11.50
CA LEU A 331 -13.12 4.00 12.93
C LEU A 331 -14.16 4.86 13.67
N PRO A 332 -14.82 4.35 14.71
CA PRO A 332 -15.67 5.17 15.57
C PRO A 332 -14.87 6.35 16.18
N GLN A 333 -15.52 7.50 16.40
CA GLN A 333 -14.86 8.73 16.86
C GLN A 333 -14.01 8.54 18.12
N GLY A 334 -14.47 7.73 19.09
CA GLY A 334 -13.69 7.42 20.30
C GLY A 334 -12.37 6.71 20.00
N TYR A 335 -12.36 5.79 19.03
CA TYR A 335 -11.14 5.11 18.58
C TYR A 335 -10.22 6.08 17.83
N GLN A 336 -10.79 6.92 16.96
CA GLN A 336 -10.02 7.93 16.21
C GLN A 336 -9.19 8.84 17.14
N SER A 337 -9.74 9.26 18.28
CA SER A 337 -9.01 10.08 19.25
C SER A 337 -7.80 9.37 19.86
N VAL A 338 -7.94 8.09 20.22
CA VAL A 338 -6.84 7.28 20.80
C VAL A 338 -5.76 7.02 19.74
N VAL A 339 -6.19 6.68 18.54
CA VAL A 339 -5.32 6.36 17.40
C VAL A 339 -4.44 7.53 16.99
N ARG A 340 -4.96 8.76 17.01
CA ARG A 340 -4.20 9.97 16.65
C ARG A 340 -2.98 10.24 17.56
N VAL A 341 -2.92 9.62 18.72
CA VAL A 341 -1.81 9.78 19.67
C VAL A 341 -0.77 8.67 19.50
N LEU A 342 -1.16 7.53 18.94
CA LEU A 342 -0.28 6.37 18.82
C LEU A 342 0.67 6.53 17.63
N PRO A 343 1.94 6.11 17.76
CA PRO A 343 2.94 6.28 16.70
C PRO A 343 2.56 5.58 15.38
N ALA A 344 1.86 4.43 15.45
CA ALA A 344 1.62 3.55 14.31
C ALA A 344 0.91 4.24 13.12
N LEU A 345 -0.10 5.09 13.38
CA LEU A 345 -0.78 5.86 12.33
C LEU A 345 0.21 6.75 11.56
N HIS A 346 1.04 7.47 12.30
CA HIS A 346 2.02 8.40 11.74
C HIS A 346 3.13 7.66 10.99
N VAL A 347 3.58 6.51 11.53
CA VAL A 347 4.57 5.66 10.84
C VAL A 347 4.03 5.20 9.48
N THR A 348 2.79 4.70 9.42
CA THR A 348 2.19 4.30 8.13
C THR A 348 2.16 5.45 7.12
N ARG A 349 1.74 6.64 7.54
CA ARG A 349 1.73 7.82 6.66
C ARG A 349 3.12 8.20 6.17
N VAL A 350 4.12 8.12 7.05
CA VAL A 350 5.52 8.31 6.68
C VAL A 350 5.96 7.28 5.63
N VAL A 351 5.67 5.99 5.83
CA VAL A 351 6.05 4.96 4.83
C VAL A 351 5.33 5.16 3.50
N ASN A 352 4.02 5.44 3.53
CA ASN A 352 3.24 5.71 2.31
C ASN A 352 3.81 6.90 1.54
N TRP A 353 4.13 7.99 2.22
CA TRP A 353 4.79 9.12 1.58
C TRP A 353 6.17 8.76 1.01
N LEU A 354 6.97 7.98 1.75
CA LEU A 354 8.31 7.59 1.31
C LEU A 354 8.29 6.73 0.04
N TYR A 355 7.35 5.81 -0.10
CA TYR A 355 7.39 4.79 -1.16
C TYR A 355 6.27 4.88 -2.20
N VAL A 356 5.14 5.49 -1.86
CA VAL A 356 4.01 5.75 -2.78
C VAL A 356 4.00 7.22 -3.21
N GLY A 357 4.58 8.12 -2.41
CA GLY A 357 4.64 9.56 -2.73
C GLY A 357 3.37 10.34 -2.41
N VAL A 358 2.47 9.77 -1.59
CA VAL A 358 1.17 10.36 -1.28
C VAL A 358 1.17 11.00 0.12
N GLY A 359 0.62 12.21 0.22
CA GLY A 359 0.37 12.92 1.47
C GLY A 359 1.47 13.91 1.88
N ASP A 360 1.18 14.74 2.89
CA ASP A 360 2.16 15.56 3.59
C ASP A 360 2.45 14.92 4.96
N VAL A 361 3.73 14.64 5.23
CA VAL A 361 4.20 14.02 6.48
C VAL A 361 4.75 15.01 7.49
N SER A 362 4.76 16.30 7.18
CA SER A 362 5.39 17.31 8.03
C SER A 362 4.79 17.33 9.43
N ALA A 363 3.47 17.19 9.54
CA ALA A 363 2.75 17.09 10.81
C ALA A 363 3.02 15.76 11.53
N ASP A 364 3.05 14.65 10.80
CA ASP A 364 3.30 13.31 11.35
C ASP A 364 4.73 13.20 11.92
N LEU A 365 5.74 13.71 11.21
CA LEU A 365 7.13 13.74 11.69
C LEU A 365 7.31 14.65 12.90
N LYS A 366 6.62 15.80 12.94
CA LYS A 366 6.62 16.69 14.12
C LYS A 366 6.00 15.98 15.32
N TRP A 367 4.89 15.27 15.14
CA TRP A 367 4.25 14.49 16.20
C TRP A 367 5.16 13.38 16.71
N LEU A 368 5.75 12.59 15.81
CA LEU A 368 6.69 11.52 16.17
C LEU A 368 7.91 12.09 16.92
N GLY A 369 8.50 13.18 16.42
CA GLY A 369 9.59 13.88 17.09
C GLY A 369 9.20 14.40 18.47
N LEU A 370 7.99 14.96 18.61
CA LEU A 370 7.47 15.41 19.90
C LEU A 370 7.31 14.24 20.88
N THR A 371 6.82 13.08 20.44
CA THR A 371 6.76 11.88 21.30
C THR A 371 8.14 11.44 21.79
N VAL A 372 9.18 11.51 20.95
CA VAL A 372 10.56 11.22 21.36
C VAL A 372 11.02 12.20 22.44
N LEU A 373 10.79 13.49 22.24
CA LEU A 373 11.19 14.54 23.19
C LEU A 373 10.44 14.43 24.52
N LEU A 374 9.13 14.22 24.47
CA LEU A 374 8.30 14.02 25.67
C LEU A 374 8.72 12.78 26.43
N ALA A 375 9.01 11.67 25.75
CA ALA A 375 9.52 10.46 26.39
C ALA A 375 10.87 10.73 27.08
N ALA A 376 11.82 11.38 26.40
CA ALA A 376 13.11 11.74 26.98
C ALA A 376 12.94 12.60 28.24
N LEU A 377 12.02 13.57 28.20
CA LEU A 377 11.70 14.45 29.33
C LEU A 377 11.07 13.68 30.49
N VAL A 378 10.11 12.79 30.23
CA VAL A 378 9.48 11.92 31.24
C VAL A 378 10.54 11.03 31.92
N MET A 379 11.43 10.42 31.13
CA MET A 379 12.55 9.62 31.65
C MET A 379 13.44 10.47 32.56
N GLY A 380 13.81 11.69 32.12
CA GLY A 380 14.67 12.61 32.86
C GLY A 380 14.03 13.08 34.18
N LEU A 381 12.78 13.54 34.13
CA LEU A 381 12.04 13.99 35.33
C LEU A 381 11.94 12.89 36.38
N ARG A 382 11.63 11.66 35.95
CA ARG A 382 11.49 10.55 36.88
C ARG A 382 12.78 10.28 37.66
N LEU A 383 13.94 10.48 37.06
CA LEU A 383 15.24 10.33 37.73
C LEU A 383 15.49 11.41 38.80
N VAL A 384 14.96 12.61 38.62
CA VAL A 384 15.03 13.70 39.62
C VAL A 384 14.18 13.37 40.84
N PHE A 385 12.95 12.88 40.63
CA PHE A 385 11.98 12.63 41.71
C PHE A 385 12.24 11.35 42.51
N VAL A 386 13.06 10.42 42.02
CA VAL A 386 13.53 9.28 42.83
C VAL A 386 14.58 9.79 43.81
N ARG A 387 14.13 10.42 44.91
CA ARG A 387 14.94 10.84 46.06
C ARG A 387 14.91 9.76 47.15
N ARG A 388 16.08 9.49 47.73
CA ARG A 388 16.41 8.40 48.69
C ARG A 388 15.27 8.09 49.70
N ARG A 389 14.76 6.85 49.69
CA ARG A 389 14.55 6.12 50.94
C ARG A 389 15.86 5.38 51.24
N GLN A 390 16.85 6.07 51.79
CA GLN A 390 17.90 5.37 52.54
C GLN A 390 17.36 5.25 53.95
N VAL A 391 16.84 4.07 54.26
CA VAL A 391 16.42 3.66 55.59
C VAL A 391 17.67 3.69 56.48
N LYS A 392 17.56 4.40 57.61
CA LYS A 392 18.34 4.17 58.82
C LYS A 392 18.14 2.69 59.20
N GLU A 393 19.08 1.82 58.85
CA GLU A 393 19.04 0.42 59.29
C GLU A 393 20.41 -0.04 59.85
N ASP A 394 21.24 0.90 60.30
CA ASP A 394 22.52 0.61 60.99
C ASP A 394 22.60 1.29 62.38
N SER A 395 21.48 1.54 63.05
CA SER A 395 21.53 2.06 64.43
C SER A 395 20.35 1.60 65.28
N ILE A 396 20.25 0.29 65.54
CA ILE A 396 19.69 -0.27 66.79
C ILE A 396 20.62 -1.38 67.25
#